data_AF-A0A941DM30-F1
#
_entry.id   AF-A0A941DM30-F1
#
_cell.length_a   1.000
_cell.length_b   1.000
_cell.length_c   1.000
_cell.angle_alpha   90.00
_cell.angle_beta   90.00
_cell.angle_gamma   90.00
#
_symmetry.space_group_name_H-M   'P 1'
#
loop_
_entity.id
_entity.type
_entity.pdbx_description
1 polymer ?
#
loop_
_entity_poly.entity_id
_entity_poly.type
_entity_poly.pdbx_seq_one_letter_code
_entity_poly.pdbx_strand_id
1 'polypeptide(L)'
;MSAEFYRYLRWQSDEIPAGYSDAGMRAYRHLVYIGVSQMIEAHYPEMREQMGEDDWKALMIAFIRQSAWTSPYYGDLHEEFLAFIARETA
;
A
#
# COMPACT_ATOMS: atom_id res chain seq x y z
N MET A 1 -14.54 -0.42 12.26
CA MET A 1 -13.70 -1.54 11.77
C MET A 1 -12.64 -1.84 12.82
N SER A 2 -12.22 -3.10 12.99
CA SER A 2 -11.28 -3.49 14.04
C SER A 2 -9.83 -3.10 13.69
N ALA A 3 -8.94 -3.04 14.69
CA ALA A 3 -7.51 -2.83 14.44
C ALA A 3 -6.90 -3.95 13.58
N GLU A 4 -7.37 -5.19 13.77
CA GLU A 4 -6.97 -6.36 12.97
C GLU A 4 -7.31 -6.19 11.49
N PHE A 5 -8.49 -5.61 11.18
CA PHE A 5 -8.88 -5.29 9.82
C PHE A 5 -7.86 -4.37 9.14
N TYR A 6 -7.49 -3.27 9.80
CA TYR A 6 -6.50 -2.33 9.24
C TYR A 6 -5.10 -2.95 9.13
N ARG A 7 -4.69 -3.77 10.10
CA ARG A 7 -3.42 -4.52 10.03
C ARG A 7 -3.37 -5.48 8.84
N TYR A 8 -4.47 -6.18 8.58
CA TYR A 8 -4.57 -7.05 7.39
C TYR A 8 -4.49 -6.23 6.10
N LEU A 9 -5.19 -5.10 6.02
CA LEU A 9 -5.16 -4.25 4.81
C LEU A 9 -3.79 -3.62 4.54
N ARG A 10 -3.01 -3.35 5.60
CA ARG A 10 -1.67 -2.77 5.50
C ARG A 10 -0.54 -3.80 5.37
N TRP A 11 -0.83 -5.07 5.04
CA TRP A 11 0.20 -6.12 5.00
C TRP A 11 1.01 -6.26 6.30
N GLN A 12 0.43 -5.89 7.45
CA GLN A 12 1.03 -6.04 8.79
C GLN A 12 0.60 -7.33 9.49
N SER A 13 -0.35 -8.06 8.90
CA SER A 13 -0.77 -9.40 9.31
C SER A 13 -1.37 -10.11 8.10
N ASP A 14 -1.21 -11.43 8.02
CA ASP A 14 -1.93 -12.28 7.06
C ASP A 14 -3.13 -13.01 7.68
N GLU A 15 -3.39 -12.77 8.96
CA GLU A 15 -4.52 -13.33 9.67
C GLU A 15 -5.81 -12.58 9.30
N ILE A 16 -6.80 -13.34 8.85
CA ILE A 16 -8.12 -12.82 8.50
C ILE A 16 -8.86 -12.51 9.80
N PRO A 17 -9.31 -11.25 10.03
CA PRO A 17 -10.01 -10.89 11.24
C PRO A 17 -11.33 -11.66 11.39
N ALA A 18 -11.71 -11.96 12.64
CA ALA A 18 -12.94 -12.68 12.93
C ALA A 18 -14.18 -11.94 12.39
N GLY A 19 -15.12 -12.68 11.82
CA GLY A 19 -16.37 -12.12 11.26
C GLY A 19 -16.25 -11.60 9.82
N TYR A 20 -15.07 -11.71 9.19
CA TYR A 20 -14.89 -11.37 7.77
C TYR A 20 -14.73 -12.62 6.90
N SER A 21 -15.18 -12.53 5.65
CA SER A 21 -14.91 -13.56 4.65
C SER A 21 -13.51 -13.38 4.07
N ASP A 22 -12.86 -14.50 3.82
CA ASP A 22 -11.54 -14.58 3.19
C ASP A 22 -11.49 -13.90 1.81
N ALA A 23 -12.50 -14.16 0.97
CA ALA A 23 -12.65 -13.51 -0.34
C ALA A 23 -12.83 -11.98 -0.22
N GLY A 24 -13.63 -11.51 0.74
CA GLY A 24 -13.85 -10.08 0.96
C GLY A 24 -12.58 -9.38 1.42
N MET A 25 -11.85 -9.96 2.37
CA MET A 25 -10.59 -9.39 2.86
C MET A 25 -9.54 -9.31 1.75
N ARG A 26 -9.39 -10.35 0.93
CA ARG A 26 -8.52 -10.29 -0.26
C ARG A 26 -8.92 -9.19 -1.24
N ALA A 27 -10.21 -9.03 -1.51
CA ALA A 27 -10.70 -7.97 -2.40
C ALA A 27 -10.36 -6.58 -1.82
N TYR A 28 -10.62 -6.33 -0.55
CA TYR A 28 -10.26 -5.05 0.08
C TYR A 28 -8.77 -4.78 0.08
N ARG A 29 -7.94 -5.78 0.42
CA ARG A 29 -6.48 -5.65 0.37
C ARG A 29 -6.02 -5.32 -1.05
N HIS A 30 -6.59 -5.96 -2.06
CA HIS A 30 -6.29 -5.67 -3.46
C HIS A 30 -6.70 -4.25 -3.87
N LEU A 31 -7.86 -3.75 -3.42
CA LEU A 31 -8.31 -2.38 -3.67
C LEU A 31 -7.35 -1.33 -3.07
N VAL A 32 -6.83 -1.58 -1.87
CA VAL A 32 -5.80 -0.71 -1.26
C VAL A 32 -4.54 -0.69 -2.13
N TYR A 33 -4.06 -1.84 -2.58
CA TYR A 33 -2.92 -1.91 -3.49
C TYR A 33 -3.14 -1.13 -4.78
N ILE A 34 -4.28 -1.33 -5.45
CA ILE A 34 -4.59 -0.62 -6.70
C ILE A 34 -4.64 0.90 -6.45
N GLY A 35 -5.32 1.34 -5.39
CA GLY A 35 -5.45 2.76 -5.08
C GLY A 35 -4.10 3.43 -4.83
N VAL A 36 -3.22 2.77 -4.06
CA VAL A 36 -1.87 3.29 -3.80
C VAL A 36 -1.03 3.26 -5.09
N SER A 37 -1.02 2.13 -5.80
CA SER A 37 -0.27 1.96 -7.04
C SER A 37 -0.62 3.04 -8.06
N GLN A 38 -1.91 3.24 -8.35
CA GLN A 38 -2.38 4.22 -9.33
C GLN A 38 -2.04 5.65 -8.91
N MET A 39 -2.10 5.96 -7.61
CA MET A 39 -1.74 7.28 -7.11
C MET A 39 -0.24 7.55 -7.30
N ILE A 40 0.63 6.62 -6.89
CA ILE A 40 2.07 6.80 -7.03
C ILE A 40 2.48 6.80 -8.51
N GLU A 41 1.89 5.94 -9.34
CA GLU A 41 2.10 5.91 -10.78
C GLU A 41 1.71 7.24 -11.45
N ALA A 42 0.60 7.85 -11.05
CA ALA A 42 0.19 9.16 -11.58
C ALA A 42 1.19 10.28 -11.29
N HIS A 43 1.95 10.17 -10.18
CA HIS A 43 3.01 11.13 -9.83
C HIS A 43 4.39 10.78 -10.40
N TYR A 44 4.66 9.49 -10.66
CA TYR A 44 5.96 8.97 -11.09
C TYR A 44 5.83 7.90 -12.18
N PRO A 45 5.25 8.23 -13.36
CA PRO A 45 5.01 7.26 -14.42
C PRO A 45 6.31 6.63 -14.93
N GLU A 46 7.41 7.39 -14.99
CA GLU A 46 8.70 6.90 -15.48
C GLU A 46 9.33 5.85 -14.54
N MET A 47 9.07 5.94 -13.23
CA MET A 47 9.54 4.96 -12.26
C MET A 47 8.87 3.61 -12.50
N ARG A 48 7.56 3.63 -12.78
CA ARG A 48 6.79 2.43 -13.10
C ARG A 48 7.22 1.78 -14.42
N GLU A 49 7.54 2.58 -15.43
CA GLU A 49 8.00 2.09 -16.73
C GLU A 49 9.39 1.42 -16.65
N GLN A 50 10.26 1.93 -15.78
CA GLN A 50 11.62 1.40 -15.60
C GLN A 50 11.66 0.14 -14.72
N MET A 51 10.66 -0.05 -13.86
CA MET A 51 10.55 -1.21 -12.97
C MET A 51 9.73 -2.34 -13.61
N GLY A 52 10.11 -3.59 -13.36
CA GLY A 52 9.24 -4.73 -13.68
C GLY A 52 7.99 -4.75 -12.80
N GLU A 53 6.93 -5.44 -13.25
CA GLU A 53 5.67 -5.59 -12.50
C GLU A 53 5.89 -6.10 -11.06
N ASP A 54 6.75 -7.11 -10.91
CA ASP A 54 7.01 -7.75 -9.62
C ASP A 54 7.76 -6.80 -8.66
N ASP A 55 8.73 -6.04 -9.18
CA ASP A 55 9.49 -5.06 -8.40
C ASP A 55 8.60 -3.90 -7.97
N TRP A 56 7.76 -3.40 -8.88
CA TRP A 56 6.79 -2.35 -8.57
C TRP A 56 5.81 -2.82 -7.49
N LYS A 57 5.27 -4.03 -7.64
CA LYS A 57 4.35 -4.61 -6.66
C LYS A 57 5.01 -4.79 -5.30
N ALA A 58 6.25 -5.28 -5.26
CA ALA A 58 7.01 -5.44 -4.03
C ALA A 58 7.26 -4.09 -3.34
N LEU A 59 7.62 -3.06 -4.11
CA LEU A 59 7.82 -1.69 -3.60
C LEU A 59 6.52 -1.13 -3.01
N MET A 60 5.40 -1.24 -3.72
CA MET A 60 4.11 -0.73 -3.23
C MET A 60 3.67 -1.44 -1.95
N ILE A 61 3.84 -2.77 -1.87
CA ILE A 61 3.55 -3.53 -0.65
C ILE A 61 4.45 -3.08 0.51
N ALA A 62 5.75 -2.88 0.25
CA ALA A 62 6.69 -2.39 1.26
C ALA A 62 6.29 -0.99 1.76
N PHE A 63 5.96 -0.08 0.84
CA PHE A 63 5.47 1.25 1.15
C PHE A 63 4.19 1.19 1.99
N ILE A 64 3.16 0.45 1.57
CA ILE A 64 1.89 0.31 2.32
C ILE A 64 2.15 -0.17 3.75
N ARG A 65 3.01 -1.18 3.91
CA ARG A 65 3.33 -1.78 5.20
C ARG A 65 4.05 -0.81 6.15
N GLN A 66 4.95 -0.01 5.62
CA GLN A 66 5.82 0.90 6.38
C GLN A 66 5.30 2.35 6.44
N SER A 67 4.28 2.68 5.64
CA SER A 67 3.73 4.03 5.60
C SER A 67 3.14 4.42 6.96
N ALA A 68 3.48 5.64 7.39
CA ALA A 68 2.84 6.29 8.53
C ALA A 68 1.60 7.08 8.11
N TRP A 69 1.15 6.90 6.86
CA TRP A 69 0.00 7.61 6.30
C TRP A 69 -1.26 7.38 7.14
N THR A 70 -1.77 8.44 7.74
CA THR A 70 -3.02 8.45 8.53
C THR A 70 -4.13 9.24 7.85
N SER A 71 -3.84 9.96 6.77
CA SER A 71 -4.84 10.74 6.05
C SER A 71 -5.83 9.79 5.32
N PRO A 72 -7.11 10.17 5.19
CA PRO A 72 -8.05 9.45 4.35
C PRO A 72 -7.89 9.78 2.85
N TYR A 73 -7.05 10.75 2.48
CA TYR A 73 -6.90 11.23 1.12
C TYR A 73 -5.65 10.66 0.46
N TYR A 74 -5.84 9.98 -0.68
CA TYR A 74 -4.72 9.42 -1.45
C TYR A 74 -3.76 10.50 -1.97
N GLY A 75 -4.22 11.74 -2.19
CA GLY A 75 -3.35 12.85 -2.61
C GLY A 75 -2.19 13.13 -1.64
N ASP A 76 -2.36 12.79 -0.36
CA ASP A 76 -1.33 12.98 0.66
C ASP A 76 -0.30 11.84 0.69
N LEU A 77 -0.51 10.76 -0.08
CA LEU A 77 0.44 9.63 -0.13
C LEU A 77 1.75 9.97 -0.81
N HIS A 78 1.76 10.96 -1.72
CA HIS A 78 2.96 11.32 -2.47
C HIS A 78 4.09 11.78 -1.53
N GLU A 79 3.79 12.65 -0.56
CA GLU A 79 4.78 13.13 0.40
C GLU A 79 5.28 12.00 1.31
N GLU A 80 4.37 11.15 1.78
CA GLU A 80 4.71 9.96 2.57
C GLU A 80 5.57 8.95 1.79
N PHE A 81 5.35 8.83 0.48
CA PHE A 81 6.15 7.97 -0.39
C PHE A 81 7.57 8.48 -0.52
N LEU A 82 7.78 9.79 -0.72
CA LEU A 82 9.12 10.39 -0.72
C LEU A 82 9.84 10.18 0.61
N ALA A 83 9.13 10.37 1.73
CA ALA A 83 9.67 10.12 3.05
C ALA A 83 10.03 8.64 3.26
N PHE A 84 9.25 7.71 2.70
CA PHE A 84 9.55 6.28 2.69
C PHE A 84 10.81 5.96 1.89
N ILE A 85 10.92 6.43 0.65
CA ILE A 85 12.11 6.21 -0.18
C ILE A 85 13.36 6.75 0.51
N ALA A 86 13.29 7.96 1.07
CA ALA A 86 14.41 8.56 1.79
C ALA A 86 14.87 7.71 2.99
N ARG A 87 13.96 7.01 3.69
CA ARG A 87 14.31 6.09 4.78
C ARG A 87 14.96 4.79 4.30
N GLU A 88 14.54 4.26 3.15
CA GLU A 88 15.07 3.01 2.60
C GLU A 88 16.43 3.20 1.90
N THR A 89 16.75 4.43 1.47
CA THR A 89 18.01 4.75 0.78
C THR A 89 19.08 5.41 1.66
N ALA A 90 18.78 5.67 2.94
CA ALA A 90 19.70 6.27 3.91
C ALA A 90 20.65 5.24 4.53
#